data_AF-A0A2N2LRD2-F1
#
_entry.id   AF-A0A2N2LRD2-F1
#
_cell.length_a   1.000
_cell.length_b   1.000
_cell.length_c   1.000
_cell.angle_alpha   90.00
_cell.angle_beta   90.00
_cell.angle_gamma   90.00
#
_symmetry.space_group_name_H-M   'P 1'
#
loop_
_entity.id
_entity.type
_entity.pdbx_description
1 polymer ?
#
loop_
_entity_poly.entity_id
_entity_poly.type
_entity_poly.pdbx_seq_one_letter_code
_entity_poly.pdbx_strand_id
1 'polypeptide(L)'
;MNFLPGLLLIIFVSIAVGLGFHLWKGGSIFRMLFLIFFALIGFGIGQWIGNQVNSTFLLVGWVQLGFGTIFSLIISFVSVWLSKINLENIG
;
A
#
# COMPACT_ATOMS: atom_id res chain seq x y z
N MET A 1 -6.08 -20.40 -12.28
CA MET A 1 -6.18 -18.93 -12.40
C MET A 1 -4.82 -18.38 -12.77
N ASN A 2 -4.76 -17.42 -13.70
CA ASN A 2 -3.51 -16.73 -13.99
C ASN A 2 -3.24 -15.76 -12.84
N PHE A 3 -2.15 -15.97 -12.11
CA PHE A 3 -1.79 -15.17 -10.93
C PHE A 3 -1.34 -13.75 -11.29
N LEU A 4 -0.74 -13.60 -12.47
CA LEU A 4 -0.06 -12.38 -12.90
C LEU A 4 -0.95 -11.11 -12.89
N PRO A 5 -2.20 -11.10 -13.42
CA PRO A 5 -3.03 -9.90 -13.40
C PRO A 5 -3.36 -9.42 -11.99
N GLY A 6 -3.59 -10.35 -11.05
CA GLY A 6 -3.87 -10.01 -9.66
C GLY A 6 -2.66 -9.40 -8.96
N LEU A 7 -1.46 -9.96 -9.19
CA LEU A 7 -0.21 -9.42 -8.67
C LEU A 7 0.05 -7.99 -9.20
N LEU A 8 -0.16 -7.77 -10.50
CA LEU A 8 -0.02 -6.45 -11.11
C LEU A 8 -1.01 -5.44 -10.51
N LEU A 9 -2.26 -5.84 -10.25
CA LEU A 9 -3.24 -4.98 -9.62
C LEU A 9 -2.83 -4.57 -8.19
N ILE A 10 -2.33 -5.53 -7.39
CA ILE A 10 -1.81 -5.27 -6.04
C ILE A 10 -0.68 -4.24 -6.11
N ILE A 11 0.32 -4.49 -6.94
CA ILE A 11 1.49 -3.60 -7.08
C ILE A 11 1.07 -2.22 -7.56
N PHE A 12 0.22 -2.14 -8.59
CA PHE A 12 -0.25 -0.89 -9.15
C PHE A 12 -0.97 -0.04 -8.11
N VAL A 13 -1.91 -0.63 -7.36
CA VAL A 13 -2.67 0.11 -6.33
C VAL A 13 -1.78 0.52 -5.17
N SER A 14 -0.90 -0.35 -4.69
CA SER A 14 0.05 0.01 -3.63
C SER A 14 1.01 1.13 -4.05
N ILE A 15 1.52 1.11 -5.29
CA ILE A 15 2.34 2.19 -5.83
C ILE A 15 1.53 3.49 -5.91
N ALA A 16 0.29 3.43 -6.43
CA ALA A 16 -0.57 4.62 -6.53
C ALA A 16 -0.84 5.23 -5.15
N VAL A 17 -1.12 4.41 -4.13
CA VAL A 17 -1.30 4.86 -2.75
C VAL A 17 -0.01 5.48 -2.19
N GLY A 18 1.12 4.76 -2.27
CA GLY A 18 2.39 5.26 -1.76
C GLY A 18 2.85 6.56 -2.42
N LEU A 19 2.70 6.65 -3.75
CA LEU A 19 2.95 7.87 -4.51
C LEU A 19 1.98 8.98 -4.12
N GLY A 20 0.69 8.70 -3.94
CA GLY A 20 -0.28 9.69 -3.48
C GLY A 20 0.12 10.33 -2.15
N PHE A 21 0.56 9.52 -1.18
CA PHE A 21 1.07 10.03 0.09
C PHE A 21 2.40 10.79 -0.05
N HIS A 22 3.30 10.33 -0.93
CA HIS A 22 4.55 11.04 -1.23
C HIS A 22 4.28 12.40 -1.87
N LEU A 23 3.39 12.48 -2.86
CA LEU A 23 2.99 13.73 -3.50
C LEU A 23 2.31 14.69 -2.52
N TRP A 24 1.53 14.17 -1.56
CA TRP A 24 0.93 14.99 -0.52
C TRP A 24 1.97 15.61 0.42
N LYS A 25 3.00 14.87 0.81
CA LYS A 25 3.97 15.30 1.84
C LYS A 25 5.32 15.77 1.32
N GLY A 26 5.63 15.51 0.06
CA GLY A 26 6.93 15.74 -0.56
C GLY A 26 8.07 14.91 0.05
N GLY A 27 9.30 15.23 -0.33
CA GLY A 27 10.53 14.64 0.22
C GLY A 27 11.33 13.82 -0.79
N SER A 28 12.42 13.22 -0.32
CA SER A 28 13.40 12.51 -1.15
C SER A 28 12.84 11.25 -1.83
N ILE A 29 13.59 10.74 -2.81
CA ILE A 29 13.28 9.46 -3.47
C ILE A 29 13.26 8.29 -2.47
N PHE A 30 14.12 8.31 -1.45
CA PHE A 30 14.13 7.28 -0.40
C PHE A 30 12.86 7.31 0.44
N ARG A 31 12.34 8.51 0.72
CA ARG A 31 11.02 8.64 1.35
C ARG A 31 9.92 8.08 0.47
N MET A 32 9.94 8.34 -0.84
CA MET A 32 8.97 7.77 -1.78
C MET A 32 8.98 6.24 -1.74
N LEU A 33 10.16 5.62 -1.87
CA LEU A 33 10.31 4.17 -1.82
C LEU A 33 9.86 3.59 -0.48
N PHE A 34 10.16 4.27 0.62
CA PHE A 34 9.70 3.88 1.95
C PHE A 34 8.16 3.89 2.05
N LEU A 35 7.50 4.95 1.54
CA LEU A 35 6.04 5.05 1.55
C LEU A 35 5.40 3.95 0.67
N ILE A 36 5.95 3.69 -0.53
CA ILE A 36 5.48 2.61 -1.42
C ILE A 36 5.64 1.24 -0.76
N PHE A 37 6.78 0.99 -0.09
CA PHE A 37 7.01 -0.26 0.61
C PHE A 37 5.99 -0.50 1.73
N PHE A 38 5.69 0.52 2.53
CA PHE A 38 4.65 0.45 3.56
C PHE A 38 3.24 0.30 2.95
N ALA A 39 2.96 0.93 1.81
CA ALA A 39 1.70 0.75 1.08
C ALA A 39 1.51 -0.71 0.61
N LEU A 40 2.58 -1.38 0.15
CA LEU A 40 2.58 -2.80 -0.19
C LEU A 40 2.31 -3.68 1.03
N ILE A 41 2.95 -3.41 2.17
CA ILE A 41 2.70 -4.12 3.43
C ILE A 41 1.24 -3.97 3.85
N GLY A 42 0.73 -2.74 3.86
CA GLY A 42 -0.67 -2.48 4.20
C GLY A 42 -1.63 -3.23 3.28
N PHE A 43 -1.36 -3.25 1.98
CA PHE A 43 -2.17 -4.04 1.05
C PHE A 43 -2.13 -5.53 1.38
N GLY A 44 -0.94 -6.09 1.64
CA GLY A 44 -0.77 -7.49 2.03
C GLY A 44 -1.55 -7.87 3.29
N ILE A 45 -1.54 -7.00 4.32
CA ILE A 45 -2.34 -7.18 5.54
C ILE A 45 -3.83 -7.15 5.22
N GLY A 46 -4.29 -6.18 4.43
CA GLY A 46 -5.69 -6.10 4.00
C GLY A 46 -6.13 -7.33 3.19
N GLN A 47 -5.28 -7.81 2.27
CA GLN A 47 -5.51 -9.03 1.51
C GLN A 47 -5.70 -10.23 2.43
N TRP A 48 -4.83 -10.40 3.42
CA TRP A 48 -4.92 -11.47 4.40
C TRP A 48 -6.21 -11.38 5.23
N ILE A 49 -6.53 -10.21 5.80
CA ILE A 49 -7.73 -10.00 6.61
C ILE A 49 -9.00 -10.23 5.79
N GLY A 50 -9.07 -9.68 4.57
CA GLY A 50 -10.22 -9.85 3.68
C GLY A 50 -10.49 -11.33 3.38
N ASN A 51 -9.43 -12.13 3.20
CA ASN A 51 -9.55 -13.57 3.02
C ASN A 51 -10.00 -14.30 4.28
N GLN A 52 -9.50 -13.93 5.47
CA GLN A 52 -9.92 -14.56 6.73
C GLN A 52 -11.42 -14.35 7.02
N VAL A 53 -11.96 -13.18 6.67
CA VAL A 53 -13.38 -12.87 6.88
C VAL A 53 -14.28 -13.26 5.70
N ASN A 54 -13.72 -13.92 4.67
CA ASN A 54 -14.40 -14.24 3.42
C ASN A 54 -15.12 -13.04 2.80
N SER A 55 -14.48 -11.88 2.83
CA SER A 55 -15.04 -10.64 2.31
C SER A 55 -15.29 -10.73 0.81
N THR A 56 -16.44 -10.19 0.39
CA THR A 56 -16.78 -9.90 -1.01
C THR A 56 -16.67 -8.42 -1.36
N PHE A 57 -16.34 -7.56 -0.38
CA PHE A 57 -16.22 -6.12 -0.58
C PHE A 57 -15.06 -5.79 -1.52
N LEU A 58 -15.40 -5.30 -2.73
CA LEU A 58 -14.47 -5.02 -3.82
C LEU A 58 -13.49 -6.18 -4.07
N LEU A 59 -14.01 -7.40 -4.22
CA LEU A 59 -13.22 -8.56 -4.61
C LEU A 59 -13.06 -8.60 -6.14
N VAL A 60 -11.81 -8.57 -6.63
CA VAL A 60 -11.50 -8.67 -8.07
C VAL A 60 -10.68 -9.94 -8.32
N GLY A 61 -11.34 -10.97 -8.85
CA GLY A 61 -10.75 -12.30 -8.93
C GLY A 61 -10.41 -12.82 -7.53
N TRP A 62 -9.11 -13.06 -7.26
CA TRP A 62 -8.62 -13.46 -5.94
C TRP A 62 -8.10 -12.28 -5.10
N VAL A 63 -8.11 -11.05 -5.64
CA VAL A 63 -7.58 -9.86 -4.98
C VAL A 63 -8.68 -9.18 -4.16
N GLN A 64 -8.49 -9.12 -2.85
CA GLN A 64 -9.30 -8.35 -1.90
C GLN A 64 -8.99 -6.86 -2.06
N LEU A 65 -9.36 -6.27 -3.19
CA LEU A 65 -9.00 -4.90 -3.56
C LEU A 65 -9.50 -3.88 -2.54
N GLY A 66 -10.71 -4.07 -2.00
CA GLY A 66 -11.28 -3.19 -0.98
C GLY A 66 -10.44 -3.17 0.30
N PHE A 67 -10.29 -4.33 0.94
CA PHE A 67 -9.51 -4.44 2.18
C PHE A 67 -8.03 -4.08 1.95
N GLY A 68 -7.43 -4.54 0.86
CA GLY A 68 -6.06 -4.19 0.48
C GLY A 68 -5.86 -2.68 0.36
N THR A 69 -6.77 -1.98 -0.31
CA THR A 69 -6.69 -0.51 -0.45
C THR A 69 -6.86 0.18 0.90
N ILE A 70 -7.85 -0.21 1.72
CA ILE A 70 -8.10 0.38 3.03
C ILE A 70 -6.87 0.27 3.93
N PHE A 71 -6.31 -0.94 4.07
CA PHE A 71 -5.13 -1.14 4.91
C PHE A 71 -3.88 -0.50 4.30
N SER A 72 -3.75 -0.46 2.98
CA SER A 72 -2.67 0.28 2.31
C SER A 72 -2.72 1.77 2.67
N LEU A 73 -3.91 2.39 2.66
CA LEU A 73 -4.10 3.78 3.08
C LEU A 73 -3.77 4.00 4.55
N ILE A 74 -4.27 3.13 5.45
CA ILE A 74 -4.03 3.23 6.90
C ILE A 74 -2.53 3.13 7.21
N ILE A 75 -1.86 2.10 6.69
CA ILE A 75 -0.44 1.88 6.94
C ILE A 75 0.42 2.97 6.28
N SER A 76 0.05 3.46 5.10
CA SER A 76 0.74 4.59 4.46
C SER A 76 0.61 5.89 5.25
N PHE A 77 -0.54 6.13 5.87
CA PHE A 77 -0.71 7.28 6.76
C PHE A 77 0.24 7.23 7.96
N VAL A 78 0.42 6.05 8.56
CA VAL A 78 1.40 5.83 9.65
C VAL A 78 2.84 5.98 9.14
N SER A 79 3.15 5.48 7.94
CA SER A 79 4.50 5.55 7.38
C SER A 79 4.94 6.97 7.05
N VAL A 80 4.02 7.90 6.77
CA VAL A 80 4.34 9.33 6.69
C VAL A 80 4.98 9.84 7.98
N TRP A 81 4.43 9.47 9.15
CA TRP A 81 4.99 9.84 10.44
C TRP A 81 6.35 9.19 10.68
N LEU A 82 6.47 7.89 10.41
CA LEU A 82 7.73 7.15 10.55
C LEU A 82 8.84 7.72 9.67
N SER A 83 8.51 8.14 8.45
CA SER A 83 9.49 8.67 7.49
C SER A 83 10.18 9.95 7.97
N LYS A 84 9.52 10.76 8.81
CA LYS A 84 10.10 11.99 9.38
C LYS A 84 11.18 11.71 10.43
N ILE A 85 11.10 10.57 11.10
CA ILE A 85 12.00 10.24 12.21
C ILE A 85 13.42 9.91 11.71
N ASN A 86 13.56 9.48 10.45
CA ASN A 86 14.85 8.95 9.95
C ASN A 86 15.28 9.40 8.54
N LEU A 87 14.37 9.79 7.65
CA LEU A 87 14.71 9.92 6.22
C LEU A 87 14.82 11.37 5.73
N GLU A 88 14.46 12.36 6.53
CA GLU A 88 14.64 13.78 6.20
C GLU A 88 16.13 14.20 6.20
N ASN A 89 17.01 13.48 6.90
CA ASN A 89 18.44 13.80 7.02
C ASN A 89 19.33 13.13 5.95
N ILE A 90 18.76 12.35 5.02
CA ILE A 90 19.49 11.59 3.98
C ILE A 90 19.32 12.27 2.60
N GLY A 91 18.89 13.53 2.57
CA GLY A 91 18.67 14.32 1.35
C GLY A 91 19.35 15.67 1.43
#